data_AF-A0A931Q0Z9-F1
#
_entry.id   AF-A0A931Q0Z9-F1
#
_cell.length_a   1.000
_cell.length_b   1.000
_cell.length_c   1.000
_cell.angle_alpha   90.00
_cell.angle_beta   90.00
_cell.angle_gamma   90.00
#
_symmetry.space_group_name_H-M   'P 1'
#
loop_
_entity.id
_entity.type
_entity.pdbx_description
1 polymer ?
#
loop_
_entity_poly.entity_id
_entity_poly.type
_entity_poly.pdbx_seq_one_letter_code
_entity_poly.pdbx_strand_id
1 'polypeptide(L)'
;TVSATGNLDFFHFHNFVDSVRGEATINSPINEGHKSVLLCHLANIAQRTGRTLHCDPKNGHILNDAAAMKYWRREYEKGWELKI
;
A
#
# COMPACT_ATOMS: atom_id res chain seq x y z
N THR A 1 33.91 1.04 13.46
CA THR A 1 33.09 0.08 12.69
C THR A 1 32.07 0.88 11.91
N VAL A 2 32.10 0.84 10.58
CA VAL A 2 31.05 1.45 9.75
C VAL A 2 29.79 0.60 9.92
N SER A 3 28.66 1.21 10.25
CA SER A 3 27.39 0.47 10.35
C SER A 3 27.08 -0.19 9.01
N ALA A 4 26.79 -1.48 9.01
CA ALA A 4 26.39 -2.22 7.80
C ALA A 4 25.15 -1.61 7.11
N THR A 5 24.39 -0.78 7.83
CA THR A 5 23.18 -0.10 7.33
C THR A 5 23.38 1.38 6.98
N GLY A 6 24.57 1.95 7.20
CA GLY A 6 24.76 3.41 7.14
C GLY A 6 24.51 4.06 5.77
N ASN A 7 24.60 3.29 4.68
CA ASN A 7 24.45 3.78 3.32
C ASN A 7 23.15 3.33 2.63
N LEU A 8 22.24 2.62 3.33
CA LEU A 8 21.03 2.09 2.70
C LEU A 8 20.12 3.21 2.17
N ASP A 9 19.96 4.30 2.93
CA ASP A 9 19.20 5.47 2.49
C ASP A 9 19.82 6.08 1.22
N PHE A 10 21.14 6.23 1.20
CA PHE A 10 21.87 6.72 0.02
C PHE A 10 21.60 5.85 -1.21
N PHE A 11 21.69 4.52 -1.08
CA PHE A 11 21.42 3.61 -2.20
C PHE A 11 19.96 3.68 -2.68
N HIS A 12 19.01 3.80 -1.75
CA HIS A 12 17.60 3.95 -2.09
C HIS A 12 17.32 5.24 -2.86
N PHE A 13 17.83 6.38 -2.37
CA PHE A 13 17.69 7.67 -3.04
C PHE A 13 18.40 7.71 -4.40
N HIS A 14 19.60 7.14 -4.49
CA HIS A 14 20.32 7.08 -5.76
C HIS A 14 19.54 6.29 -6.81
N ASN A 15 19.03 5.10 -6.47
CA ASN A 15 18.19 4.32 -7.38
C ASN A 15 16.93 5.08 -7.79
N PHE A 16 16.26 5.77 -6.85
CA PHE A 16 15.10 6.58 -7.17
C PHE A 16 15.42 7.67 -8.20
N VAL A 17 16.50 8.42 -8.00
CA VAL A 17 16.92 9.50 -8.91
C VAL A 17 17.28 8.95 -10.29
N ASP A 18 18.06 7.87 -10.37
CA ASP A 18 18.46 7.26 -11.63
C ASP A 18 17.24 6.69 -12.38
N SER A 19 16.27 6.12 -11.66
CA SER A 19 15.01 5.68 -12.25
C SER A 19 14.17 6.82 -12.80
N VAL A 20 14.12 7.96 -12.14
CA VAL A 20 13.45 9.17 -12.66
C VAL A 20 14.14 9.68 -13.93
N ARG A 21 15.47 9.53 -14.02
CA ARG A 21 16.25 9.87 -15.23
C ARG A 21 16.13 8.85 -16.36
N GLY A 22 15.54 7.68 -16.09
CA GLY A 22 15.46 6.57 -17.05
C GLY A 22 16.76 5.77 -17.16
N GLU A 23 17.66 5.90 -16.20
CA GLU A 23 18.99 5.27 -16.17
C GLU A 23 18.98 3.93 -15.40
N ALA A 24 17.94 3.67 -14.59
CA ALA A 24 17.81 2.45 -13.79
C ALA A 24 16.35 1.99 -13.62
N THR A 25 16.15 0.69 -13.37
CA THR A 25 14.85 0.16 -12.92
C THR A 25 14.64 0.47 -11.44
N ILE A 26 13.44 0.91 -11.07
CA ILE A 26 13.11 1.24 -9.68
C ILE A 26 13.01 -0.04 -8.84
N ASN A 27 13.72 -0.07 -7.71
CA ASN A 27 13.73 -1.23 -6.81
C ASN A 27 12.45 -1.34 -5.96
N SER A 28 11.78 -0.22 -5.70
CA SER A 28 10.58 -0.14 -4.86
C SER A 28 9.43 0.53 -5.61
N PRO A 29 8.86 -0.14 -6.63
CA PRO A 29 7.76 0.43 -7.40
C PRO A 29 6.48 0.51 -6.56
N ILE A 30 5.59 1.44 -6.94
CA ILE A 30 4.38 1.77 -6.16
C ILE A 30 3.41 0.59 -5.98
N ASN A 31 3.37 -0.34 -6.94
CA ASN A 31 2.52 -1.53 -6.84
C ASN A 31 2.94 -2.46 -5.70
N GLU A 32 4.25 -2.56 -5.39
CA GLU A 32 4.71 -3.32 -4.22
C GLU A 32 4.38 -2.59 -2.92
N GLY A 33 4.57 -1.26 -2.88
CA GLY A 33 4.15 -0.43 -1.74
C GLY A 33 2.64 -0.49 -1.47
N HIS A 34 1.83 -0.55 -2.53
CA HIS A 34 0.38 -0.73 -2.41
C HIS A 34 0.03 -2.04 -1.71
N LYS A 35 0.63 -3.17 -2.12
CA LYS A 35 0.37 -4.48 -1.50
C LYS A 35 0.71 -4.48 -0.01
N SER A 36 1.85 -3.90 0.39
CA SER A 36 2.24 -3.85 1.80
C SER A 36 1.25 -3.06 2.66
N VAL A 37 0.79 -1.91 2.17
CA VAL A 37 -0.13 -1.04 2.91
C VAL A 37 -1.56 -1.62 2.91
N LEU A 38 -2.00 -2.20 1.79
CA LEU A 38 -3.28 -2.87 1.67
C LEU A 38 -3.44 -3.97 2.73
N LEU A 39 -2.42 -4.79 2.96
CA LEU A 39 -2.45 -5.84 3.99
C LEU A 39 -2.70 -5.27 5.39
N CYS A 40 -2.07 -4.15 5.74
CA CYS A 40 -2.32 -3.48 7.03
C CYS A 40 -3.77 -3.00 7.15
N HIS A 41 -4.36 -2.46 6.08
CA HIS A 41 -5.76 -2.04 6.07
C HIS A 41 -6.71 -3.23 6.20
N LEU A 42 -6.49 -4.30 5.44
CA LEU A 42 -7.29 -5.52 5.53
C LEU A 42 -7.24 -6.14 6.92
N ALA A 43 -6.05 -6.18 7.55
CA ALA A 43 -5.90 -6.65 8.93
C ALA A 43 -6.74 -5.82 9.91
N ASN A 44 -6.74 -4.49 9.77
CA ASN A 44 -7.57 -3.61 10.59
C ASN A 44 -9.07 -3.85 10.37
N ILE A 45 -9.51 -4.11 9.13
CA ILE A 45 -10.92 -4.42 8.84
C ILE A 45 -11.29 -5.79 9.43
N ALA A 46 -10.44 -6.80 9.29
CA ALA A 46 -10.64 -8.12 9.88
C ALA A 46 -10.76 -8.04 11.41
N GLN A 47 -9.89 -7.24 12.04
CA GLN A 47 -9.91 -7.00 13.48
C GLN A 47 -11.21 -6.32 13.94
N ARG A 48 -11.67 -5.29 13.22
CA ARG A 48 -12.92 -4.57 13.55
C ARG A 48 -14.18 -5.41 13.34
N THR A 49 -14.15 -6.32 12.38
CA THR A 49 -15.30 -7.18 12.05
C THR A 49 -15.31 -8.49 12.83
N GLY A 50 -14.17 -8.85 13.45
CA GLY A 50 -14.02 -10.05 14.26
C GLY A 50 -14.02 -11.35 13.46
N ARG A 51 -13.65 -11.32 12.18
CA ARG A 51 -13.68 -12.49 11.29
C ARG A 51 -12.63 -12.43 10.19
N THR A 52 -12.36 -13.59 9.60
CA THR A 52 -11.50 -13.73 8.43
C THR A 52 -12.13 -13.07 7.21
N LEU A 53 -11.35 -12.30 6.46
CA LEU A 53 -11.75 -11.72 5.18
C LEU A 53 -11.28 -12.61 4.03
N HIS A 54 -12.18 -12.92 3.10
CA HIS A 54 -11.83 -13.51 1.82
C HIS A 54 -11.65 -12.38 0.80
N CYS A 55 -10.49 -12.30 0.17
CA CYS A 55 -10.17 -11.21 -0.76
C CYS A 55 -9.86 -11.78 -2.15
N ASP A 56 -10.16 -11.00 -3.19
CA ASP A 56 -9.74 -11.31 -4.56
C ASP A 56 -8.21 -11.16 -4.66
N PRO A 57 -7.47 -12.23 -5.02
CA PRO A 57 -6.00 -12.18 -5.09
C PRO A 57 -5.48 -11.23 -6.18
N LYS A 58 -6.31 -10.81 -7.14
CA LYS A 58 -5.90 -9.92 -8.23
C LYS A 58 -5.87 -8.45 -7.83
N ASN A 59 -6.75 -8.03 -6.92
CA ASN A 59 -6.96 -6.61 -6.60
C ASN A 59 -7.14 -6.32 -5.10
N GLY A 60 -7.21 -7.35 -4.26
CA GLY A 60 -7.35 -7.22 -2.81
C GLY A 60 -8.75 -6.86 -2.30
N HIS A 61 -9.76 -6.77 -3.17
CA HIS A 61 -11.12 -6.45 -2.74
C HIS A 61 -11.73 -7.56 -1.89
N ILE A 62 -12.42 -7.18 -0.82
CA ILE A 62 -13.15 -8.10 0.04
C ILE A 62 -14.33 -8.69 -0.73
N LEU A 63 -14.45 -10.00 -0.71
CA LEU A 63 -15.48 -10.78 -1.37
C LEU A 63 -16.60 -11.10 -0.37
N ASN A 64 -17.85 -10.90 -0.80
CA ASN A 64 -19.06 -11.36 -0.11
C ASN A 64 -19.23 -10.91 1.37
N ASP A 65 -18.62 -9.78 1.79
CA ASP A 65 -18.82 -9.21 3.13
C ASP A 65 -19.19 -7.72 3.05
N ALA A 66 -20.49 -7.45 2.95
CA ALA A 66 -21.02 -6.09 2.88
C ALA A 66 -20.78 -5.27 4.17
N ALA A 67 -20.62 -5.92 5.32
CA ALA A 67 -20.34 -5.24 6.58
C ALA A 67 -18.87 -4.78 6.65
N ALA A 68 -17.94 -5.61 6.20
CA ALA A 68 -16.53 -5.28 6.10
C ALA A 68 -16.28 -4.18 5.05
N MET A 69 -17.00 -4.24 3.92
CA MET A 69 -16.89 -3.23 2.85
C MET A 69 -17.29 -1.81 3.27
N LYS A 70 -18.01 -1.63 4.39
CA LYS A 70 -18.26 -0.30 4.97
C LYS A 70 -16.98 0.41 5.43
N TYR A 71 -15.91 -0.34 5.71
CA TYR A 71 -14.61 0.20 6.12
C TYR A 71 -13.61 0.33 4.96
N TRP A 72 -14.01 -0.05 3.73
CA TRP A 72 -13.13 -0.06 2.55
C TRP A 72 -12.69 1.35 2.13
N ARG A 73 -13.59 2.32 2.30
CA ARG A 73 -13.41 3.70 1.87
C ARG A 73 -13.66 4.63 3.05
N ARG A 74 -12.89 5.71 3.10
CA ARG A 74 -13.22 6.85 3.96
C ARG A 74 -14.37 7.68 3.38
N GLU A 75 -15.21 8.20 4.25
CA GLU A 75 -16.07 9.31 3.90
C GLU A 75 -15.19 10.56 3.73
N TYR A 76 -15.36 11.25 2.61
CA TYR A 76 -14.66 12.49 2.33
C TYR A 76 -15.52 13.64 2.83
N GLU A 77 -14.89 14.72 3.30
CA GLU A 77 -15.58 15.97 3.59
C GLU A 77 -16.24 16.51 2.30
N LYS A 78 -17.36 17.22 2.43
CA LYS A 78 -18.11 17.75 1.29
C LYS A 78 -17.23 18.65 0.43
N GLY A 79 -17.17 18.37 -0.87
CA GLY A 79 -16.33 19.09 -1.85
C GLY A 79 -14.91 18.53 -2.00
N TRP A 80 -14.51 17.56 -1.17
CA TRP A 80 -13.24 16.84 -1.27
C TRP A 80 -13.39 15.44 -1.86
N GLU A 81 -14.52 15.15 -2.52
CA GLU A 81 -14.75 13.86 -3.13
C GLU A 81 -13.70 13.60 -4.22
N LEU A 82 -13.13 12.40 -4.20
CA LEU A 82 -12.16 11.98 -5.20
C LEU A 82 -12.87 11.92 -6.57
N LYS A 83 -12.45 12.76 -7.50
CA LYS A 83 -12.91 12.75 -8.90
C LYS A 83 -11.97 11.81 -9.66
N ILE A 84 -12.39 10.56 -9.80
CA ILE A 84 -11.69 9.54 -10.59
C ILE A 84 -12.46 9.32 -11.88
#